data_AF-A0A2N0KKJ8-F1
#
_entry.id   AF-A0A2N0KKJ8-F1
#
_cell.length_a   1.000
_cell.length_b   1.000
_cell.length_c   1.000
_cell.angle_alpha   90.00
_cell.angle_beta   90.00
_cell.angle_gamma   90.00
#
_symmetry.space_group_name_H-M   'P 1'
#
loop_
_entity.id
_entity.type
_entity.pdbx_description
1 polymer ?
#
loop_
_entity_poly.entity_id
_entity_poly.type
_entity_poly.pdbx_seq_one_letter_code
_entity_poly.pdbx_strand_id
1 'polypeptide(L)'
;MNIHEFQAKEVFARYGIPVPRGIVATTPAEAKAATQELGGRSVVKAQIHAGGRGKSGGVKLVRSPEEAEEAARSMLASTLVTPQTGPEGAPVEKLLIEELADIKNELYVALTIDRGHRGPVLLVSTQGGMDIEEVAANNPEDIHTEPVDPLLGLMPFQTRRLVRRLGLGPTVAGSAAKVLTALHQVFVENDCSLVEVNPLIVTGDDRVVALDAKINLDDDAMFRHPGLMVYRDVNQEDPLEAQAADLDIAYVNLDGDVGCLVNGAGLAMATLDVTTAAGAAPANFLDVGGGATPEKVSSAVKIILSDAKVRRVLVNIFGGILRCDIAGEGIVLAYKETGSTIPLVVRMLGTNVAEGKEILGASGLPVVFADTLTEAADAIKQLNI
;
A
#
# COMPACT_ATOMS: atom_id res chain seq x y z
N MET A 1 -4.63 -3.85 -2.37
CA MET A 1 -4.09 -4.84 -1.40
C MET A 1 -2.72 -5.31 -1.84
N ASN A 2 -1.71 -5.20 -0.96
CA ASN A 2 -0.36 -5.71 -1.24
C ASN A 2 -0.21 -7.14 -0.70
N ILE A 3 0.68 -7.93 -1.30
CA ILE A 3 1.04 -9.27 -0.81
C ILE A 3 2.55 -9.41 -0.65
N HIS A 4 2.97 -10.33 0.21
CA HIS A 4 4.39 -10.63 0.46
C HIS A 4 5.08 -11.25 -0.76
N GLU A 5 6.42 -11.11 -0.82
CA GLU A 5 7.25 -11.69 -1.90
C GLU A 5 7.02 -13.21 -2.04
N PHE A 6 6.94 -13.95 -0.93
CA PHE A 6 6.70 -15.41 -0.99
C PHE A 6 5.33 -15.76 -1.61
N GLN A 7 4.30 -14.94 -1.36
CA GLN A 7 2.96 -15.12 -1.94
C GLN A 7 2.96 -14.73 -3.42
N ALA A 8 3.62 -13.62 -3.77
CA ALA A 8 3.82 -13.22 -5.15
C ALA A 8 4.56 -14.29 -5.96
N LYS A 9 5.57 -14.93 -5.37
CA LYS A 9 6.29 -16.06 -5.98
C LYS A 9 5.43 -17.30 -6.14
N GLU A 10 4.53 -17.60 -5.19
CA GLU A 10 3.54 -18.66 -5.34
C GLU A 10 2.57 -18.38 -6.51
N VAL A 11 2.12 -17.12 -6.65
CA VAL A 11 1.35 -16.66 -7.82
C VAL A 11 2.16 -16.90 -9.09
N PHE A 12 3.39 -16.38 -9.18
CA PHE A 12 4.26 -16.53 -10.35
C PHE A 12 4.49 -17.99 -10.75
N ALA A 13 4.75 -18.88 -9.78
CA ALA A 13 4.97 -20.30 -10.03
C ALA A 13 3.75 -20.97 -10.67
N ARG A 14 2.51 -20.59 -10.28
CA ARG A 14 1.27 -21.11 -10.89
C ARG A 14 1.13 -20.75 -12.37
N TYR A 15 1.74 -19.66 -12.81
CA TYR A 15 1.79 -19.22 -14.22
C TYR A 15 3.05 -19.71 -14.95
N GLY A 16 3.84 -20.58 -14.33
CA GLY A 16 5.05 -21.13 -14.92
C GLY A 16 6.22 -20.15 -15.03
N ILE A 17 6.19 -19.04 -14.27
CA ILE A 17 7.31 -18.11 -14.16
C ILE A 17 8.34 -18.75 -13.21
N PRO A 18 9.60 -18.95 -13.65
CA PRO A 18 10.63 -19.52 -12.79
C PRO A 18 10.94 -18.57 -11.62
N VAL A 19 10.86 -19.10 -10.41
CA VAL A 19 11.29 -18.45 -9.16
C VAL A 19 12.27 -19.39 -8.44
N PRO A 20 13.20 -18.87 -7.63
CA PRO A 20 14.08 -19.72 -6.85
C PRO A 20 13.29 -20.52 -5.81
N ARG A 21 13.83 -21.67 -5.39
CA ARG A 21 13.26 -22.41 -4.26
C ARG A 21 13.38 -21.59 -2.98
N GLY A 22 12.24 -21.32 -2.35
CA GLY A 22 12.16 -20.60 -1.08
C GLY A 22 11.30 -21.34 -0.06
N ILE A 23 11.64 -21.16 1.22
CA ILE A 23 10.93 -21.73 2.36
C ILE A 23 10.65 -20.59 3.35
N VAL A 24 9.41 -20.46 3.79
CA VAL A 24 9.02 -19.47 4.79
C VAL A 24 9.42 -19.96 6.18
N ALA A 25 10.02 -19.08 6.98
CA ALA A 25 10.37 -19.32 8.37
C ALA A 25 9.77 -18.23 9.26
N THR A 26 9.17 -18.67 10.36
CA THR A 26 8.61 -17.82 11.44
C THR A 26 9.43 -17.90 12.73
N THR A 27 10.39 -18.82 12.79
CA THR A 27 11.31 -18.97 13.91
C THR A 27 12.76 -19.07 13.42
N PRO A 28 13.75 -18.70 14.25
CA PRO A 28 15.16 -18.89 13.91
C PRO A 28 15.52 -20.36 13.61
N ALA A 29 14.89 -21.31 14.32
CA ALA A 29 15.10 -22.73 14.11
C ALA A 29 14.57 -23.21 12.74
N GLU A 30 13.42 -22.69 12.29
CA GLU A 30 12.91 -22.92 10.94
C GLU A 30 13.86 -22.35 9.88
N ALA A 31 14.42 -21.15 10.10
CA ALA A 31 15.37 -20.56 9.15
C ALA A 31 16.65 -21.40 8.98
N LYS A 32 17.14 -21.97 10.09
CA LYS A 32 18.24 -22.94 10.10
C LYS A 32 17.90 -24.19 9.29
N ALA A 33 16.75 -24.81 9.59
CA ALA A 33 16.30 -26.03 8.92
C ALA A 33 16.10 -25.81 7.41
N ALA A 34 15.47 -24.71 7.03
CA ALA A 34 15.27 -24.32 5.64
C ALA A 34 16.61 -24.16 4.90
N THR A 35 17.58 -23.48 5.51
CA THR A 35 18.92 -23.32 4.91
C THR A 35 19.63 -24.65 4.73
N GLN A 36 19.46 -25.59 5.68
CA GLN A 36 20.01 -26.93 5.55
C GLN A 36 19.36 -27.71 4.39
N GLU A 37 18.03 -27.60 4.23
CA GLU A 37 17.30 -28.22 3.11
C GLU A 37 17.73 -27.65 1.74
N LEU A 38 18.05 -26.36 1.68
CA LEU A 38 18.48 -25.66 0.47
C LEU A 38 19.97 -25.89 0.13
N GLY A 39 20.67 -26.79 0.84
CA GLY A 39 22.06 -27.14 0.56
C GLY A 39 23.10 -26.36 1.36
N GLY A 40 22.69 -25.74 2.47
CA GLY A 40 23.56 -25.15 3.49
C GLY A 40 23.92 -23.68 3.30
N ARG A 41 23.50 -23.05 2.19
CA ARG A 41 23.69 -21.62 1.92
C ARG A 41 22.41 -21.04 1.36
N SER A 42 22.05 -19.83 1.76
CA SER A 42 20.78 -19.22 1.37
C SER A 42 20.83 -17.69 1.46
N VAL A 43 19.75 -17.05 1.03
CA VAL A 43 19.44 -15.65 1.30
C VAL A 43 18.28 -15.60 2.28
N VAL A 44 18.44 -14.87 3.37
CA VAL A 44 17.38 -14.58 4.33
C VAL A 44 16.76 -13.22 3.98
N LYS A 45 15.46 -13.19 3.68
CA LYS A 45 14.74 -11.99 3.27
C LYS A 45 13.57 -11.69 4.21
N ALA A 46 13.58 -10.53 4.84
CA ALA A 46 12.46 -10.01 5.59
C ALA A 46 11.22 -9.87 4.70
N GLN A 47 10.09 -10.39 5.17
CA GLN A 47 8.81 -10.30 4.48
C GLN A 47 8.03 -9.12 5.04
N ILE A 48 8.06 -8.02 4.29
CA ILE A 48 7.25 -6.82 4.49
C ILE A 48 6.70 -6.37 3.13
N HIS A 49 5.62 -5.59 3.11
CA HIS A 49 5.00 -5.13 1.86
C HIS A 49 5.77 -4.01 1.13
N ALA A 50 6.80 -3.46 1.77
CA ALA A 50 7.61 -2.36 1.21
C ALA A 50 8.90 -2.85 0.53
N GLY A 51 9.32 -2.10 -0.50
CA GLY A 51 10.58 -2.29 -1.21
C GLY A 51 11.79 -1.73 -0.45
N GLY A 52 12.98 -1.77 -1.08
CA GLY A 52 14.21 -1.21 -0.49
C GLY A 52 14.81 -2.01 0.67
N ARG A 53 14.27 -3.19 0.97
CA ARG A 53 14.68 -4.08 2.07
C ARG A 53 16.19 -4.35 2.12
N GLY A 54 16.83 -4.54 0.97
CA GLY A 54 18.27 -4.80 0.89
C GLY A 54 19.14 -3.66 1.42
N LYS A 55 18.78 -2.41 1.09
CA LYS A 55 19.48 -1.20 1.58
C LYS A 55 19.30 -1.03 3.10
N SER A 56 18.21 -1.55 3.66
CA SER A 56 17.87 -1.50 5.08
C SER A 56 18.31 -2.72 5.89
N GLY A 57 19.09 -3.62 5.32
CA GLY A 57 19.56 -4.83 6.02
C GLY A 57 18.51 -5.93 6.18
N GLY A 58 17.35 -5.82 5.52
CA GLY A 58 16.31 -6.84 5.48
C GLY A 58 16.60 -7.99 4.50
N VAL A 59 17.75 -7.99 3.82
CA VAL A 59 18.19 -9.08 2.95
C VAL A 59 19.64 -9.43 3.32
N LYS A 60 19.89 -10.70 3.67
CA LYS A 60 21.21 -11.15 4.11
C LYS A 60 21.57 -12.49 3.47
N LEU A 61 22.72 -12.52 2.79
CA LEU A 61 23.32 -13.78 2.34
C LEU A 61 23.95 -14.50 3.53
N VAL A 62 23.65 -15.78 3.69
CA VAL A 62 24.17 -16.62 4.77
C VAL A 62 24.87 -17.85 4.21
N ARG A 63 26.00 -18.21 4.82
CA ARG A 63 26.92 -19.24 4.35
C ARG A 63 26.82 -20.56 5.11
N SER A 64 25.98 -20.61 6.13
CA SER A 64 25.70 -21.81 6.93
C SER A 64 24.29 -21.75 7.53
N PRO A 65 23.72 -22.90 7.95
CA PRO A 65 22.49 -22.94 8.73
C PRO A 65 22.56 -22.13 10.04
N GLU A 66 23.73 -22.08 10.68
CA GLU A 66 23.96 -21.29 11.90
C GLU A 66 23.89 -19.78 11.62
N GLU A 67 24.51 -19.31 10.53
CA GLU A 67 24.40 -17.91 10.11
C GLU A 67 22.95 -17.52 9.79
N ALA A 68 22.17 -18.45 9.23
CA ALA A 68 20.75 -18.26 8.97
C ALA A 68 19.94 -18.10 10.27
N GLU A 69 20.22 -18.94 11.28
CA GLU A 69 19.59 -18.84 12.60
C GLU A 69 19.88 -17.48 13.26
N GLU A 70 21.14 -17.02 13.21
CA GLU A 70 21.55 -15.74 13.78
C GLU A 70 20.90 -14.56 13.04
N ALA A 71 20.91 -14.58 11.71
CA ALA A 71 20.22 -13.58 10.90
C ALA A 71 18.73 -13.52 11.25
N ALA A 72 18.06 -14.67 11.33
CA ALA A 72 16.65 -14.73 11.67
C ALA A 72 16.34 -14.20 13.06
N ARG A 73 17.21 -14.47 14.05
CA ARG A 73 17.08 -13.93 15.42
C ARG A 73 17.17 -12.41 15.47
N SER A 74 17.97 -11.80 14.58
CA SER A 74 18.07 -10.34 14.49
C SER A 74 16.90 -9.68 13.74
N MET A 75 16.27 -10.40 12.81
CA MET A 75 15.23 -9.85 11.94
C MET A 75 13.81 -10.09 12.45
N LEU A 76 13.50 -11.28 12.97
CA LEU A 76 12.15 -11.62 13.42
C LEU A 76 11.76 -10.76 14.63
N ALA A 77 10.50 -10.33 14.66
CA ALA A 77 9.93 -9.42 15.66
C ALA A 77 10.67 -8.06 15.77
N SER A 78 11.45 -7.69 14.74
CA SER A 78 11.98 -6.35 14.57
C SER A 78 11.07 -5.52 13.66
N THR A 79 11.27 -4.21 13.69
CA THR A 79 10.64 -3.26 12.76
C THR A 79 11.66 -2.86 11.71
N LEU A 80 11.37 -3.14 10.43
CA LEU A 80 12.25 -2.80 9.33
C LEU A 80 11.81 -1.46 8.71
N VAL A 81 12.69 -0.47 8.85
CA VAL A 81 12.53 0.86 8.21
C VAL A 81 13.20 0.84 6.85
N THR A 82 12.44 1.17 5.81
CA THR A 82 12.89 1.30 4.43
C THR A 82 12.55 2.69 3.90
N PRO A 83 13.12 3.10 2.74
CA PRO A 83 12.69 4.32 2.08
C PRO A 83 11.19 4.38 1.75
N GLN A 84 10.49 3.24 1.72
CA GLN A 84 9.07 3.11 1.37
C GLN A 84 8.13 2.95 2.58
N THR A 85 8.64 2.76 3.81
CA THR A 85 7.81 2.52 5.01
C THR A 85 7.73 3.71 5.97
N GLY A 86 8.32 4.86 5.62
CA GLY A 86 8.44 5.97 6.57
C GLY A 86 9.24 5.61 7.85
N PRO A 87 9.27 6.52 8.84
CA PRO A 87 9.95 6.31 10.12
C PRO A 87 9.32 5.20 10.99
N GLU A 88 8.04 4.90 10.80
CA GLU A 88 7.28 3.86 11.51
C GLU A 88 7.77 2.45 11.18
N GLY A 89 8.26 2.24 9.96
CA GLY A 89 8.72 0.93 9.50
C GLY A 89 7.60 -0.10 9.38
N ALA A 90 7.97 -1.34 9.06
CA ALA A 90 7.03 -2.46 9.00
C ALA A 90 7.51 -3.63 9.88
N PRO A 91 6.60 -4.31 10.60
CA PRO A 91 6.98 -5.43 11.45
C PRO A 91 7.41 -6.64 10.61
N VAL A 92 8.47 -7.30 11.03
CA VAL A 92 8.99 -8.51 10.38
C VAL A 92 8.55 -9.75 11.15
N GLU A 93 7.44 -10.36 10.72
CA GLU A 93 6.90 -11.58 11.34
C GLU A 93 7.34 -12.88 10.64
N LYS A 94 7.72 -12.75 9.36
CA LYS A 94 8.06 -13.87 8.49
C LYS A 94 9.35 -13.57 7.74
N LEU A 95 10.11 -14.62 7.47
CA LEU A 95 11.30 -14.60 6.63
C LEU A 95 11.11 -15.55 5.46
N LEU A 96 11.60 -15.15 4.29
CA LEU A 96 11.78 -16.05 3.16
C LEU A 96 13.25 -16.48 3.11
N ILE A 97 13.49 -17.77 3.22
CA ILE A 97 14.80 -18.40 3.10
C ILE A 97 14.90 -18.99 1.71
N GLU A 98 15.80 -18.47 0.89
CA GLU A 98 15.83 -18.75 -0.55
C GLU A 98 17.19 -19.27 -1.00
N GLU A 99 17.22 -20.15 -2.00
CA GLU A 99 18.47 -20.60 -2.62
C GLU A 99 19.23 -19.46 -3.29
N LEU A 100 20.56 -19.60 -3.38
CA LEU A 100 21.39 -18.65 -4.12
C LEU A 100 21.20 -18.82 -5.62
N ALA A 101 21.09 -17.71 -6.33
CA ALA A 101 21.11 -17.68 -7.79
C ALA A 101 22.49 -17.24 -8.31
N ASP A 102 22.96 -17.88 -9.37
CA ASP A 102 24.17 -17.47 -10.10
C ASP A 102 23.81 -16.38 -11.11
N ILE A 103 23.96 -15.12 -10.73
CA ILE A 103 23.44 -13.96 -11.47
C ILE A 103 24.45 -13.52 -12.54
N LYS A 104 24.02 -13.55 -13.81
CA LYS A 104 24.77 -13.04 -14.96
C LYS A 104 24.31 -11.65 -15.38
N ASN A 105 23.00 -11.40 -15.37
CA ASN A 105 22.40 -10.10 -15.62
C ASN A 105 21.25 -9.87 -14.63
N GLU A 106 21.09 -8.61 -14.22
CA GLU A 106 19.93 -8.13 -13.48
C GLU A 106 19.14 -7.18 -14.37
N LEU A 107 17.84 -7.43 -14.53
CA LEU A 107 16.93 -6.64 -15.33
C LEU A 107 15.76 -6.18 -14.46
N TYR A 108 15.06 -5.15 -14.92
CA TYR A 108 13.82 -4.68 -14.32
C TYR A 108 12.65 -4.98 -15.24
N VAL A 109 11.53 -5.45 -14.68
CA VAL A 109 10.26 -5.60 -15.39
C VAL A 109 9.11 -5.16 -14.49
N ALA A 110 8.18 -4.38 -15.01
CA ALA A 110 6.92 -4.09 -14.32
C ALA A 110 5.73 -3.98 -15.26
N LEU A 111 4.53 -4.30 -14.78
CA LEU A 111 3.26 -3.97 -15.38
C LEU A 111 2.44 -3.10 -14.44
N THR A 112 1.88 -2.03 -14.98
CA THR A 112 0.98 -1.13 -14.24
C THR A 112 -0.08 -0.56 -15.19
N ILE A 113 -1.04 0.21 -14.66
CA ILE A 113 -2.03 0.93 -15.47
C ILE A 113 -1.51 2.34 -15.78
N ASP A 114 -1.23 2.61 -17.06
CA ASP A 114 -0.97 3.96 -17.50
C ASP A 114 -2.29 4.71 -17.69
N ARG A 115 -2.48 5.79 -16.92
CA ARG A 115 -3.67 6.65 -17.00
C ARG A 115 -3.72 7.47 -18.30
N GLY A 116 -2.58 7.77 -18.90
CA GLY A 116 -2.49 8.46 -20.19
C GLY A 116 -2.99 7.57 -21.34
N HIS A 117 -2.44 6.36 -21.42
CA HIS A 117 -2.90 5.32 -22.35
C HIS A 117 -4.30 4.76 -22.02
N ARG A 118 -4.68 4.79 -20.73
CA ARG A 118 -5.91 4.20 -20.16
C ARG A 118 -5.93 2.67 -20.27
N GLY A 119 -4.81 2.04 -19.99
CA GLY A 119 -4.68 0.58 -20.06
C GLY A 119 -3.36 0.07 -19.48
N PRO A 120 -3.15 -1.25 -19.48
CA PRO A 120 -1.91 -1.84 -19.00
C PRO A 120 -0.73 -1.39 -19.85
N VAL A 121 0.40 -1.14 -19.19
CA VAL A 121 1.69 -0.87 -19.83
C VAL A 121 2.74 -1.79 -19.22
N LEU A 122 3.56 -2.41 -20.07
CA LEU A 122 4.71 -3.20 -19.68
C LEU A 122 5.97 -2.35 -19.78
N LEU A 123 6.71 -2.23 -18.69
CA LEU A 123 7.98 -1.52 -18.57
C LEU A 123 9.11 -2.52 -18.41
N VAL A 124 10.24 -2.28 -19.08
CA VAL A 124 11.48 -3.03 -18.87
C VAL A 124 12.68 -2.10 -18.83
N SER A 125 13.72 -2.48 -18.10
CA SER A 125 15.01 -1.79 -18.10
C SER A 125 16.16 -2.78 -17.90
N THR A 126 17.35 -2.42 -18.40
CA THR A 126 18.60 -3.12 -18.07
C THR A 126 19.15 -2.72 -16.69
N GLN A 127 18.57 -1.72 -16.03
CA GLN A 127 18.95 -1.26 -14.69
C GLN A 127 18.24 -2.09 -13.59
N GLY A 128 18.38 -3.41 -13.62
CA GLY A 128 17.84 -4.27 -12.56
C GLY A 128 18.57 -4.13 -11.23
N GLY A 129 17.87 -4.38 -10.12
CA GLY A 129 18.42 -4.24 -8.76
C GLY A 129 18.53 -2.78 -8.28
N MET A 130 18.14 -1.82 -9.11
CA MET A 130 18.11 -0.39 -8.81
C MET A 130 16.69 0.08 -8.51
N ASP A 131 16.58 1.24 -7.87
CA ASP A 131 15.32 1.97 -7.69
C ASP A 131 14.88 2.52 -9.06
N ILE A 132 13.70 2.13 -9.54
CA ILE A 132 13.27 2.47 -10.90
C ILE A 132 12.89 3.95 -11.01
N GLU A 133 12.42 4.56 -9.92
CA GLU A 133 12.13 5.99 -9.86
C GLU A 133 13.41 6.81 -9.98
N GLU A 134 14.52 6.35 -9.39
CA GLU A 134 15.84 6.95 -9.58
C GLU A 134 16.32 6.83 -11.03
N VAL A 135 16.12 5.69 -11.68
CA VAL A 135 16.43 5.50 -13.11
C VAL A 135 15.55 6.41 -13.97
N ALA A 136 14.26 6.53 -13.69
CA ALA A 136 13.35 7.39 -14.44
C ALA A 136 13.72 8.87 -14.35
N ALA A 137 14.22 9.32 -13.18
CA ALA A 137 14.65 10.69 -12.98
C ALA A 137 15.99 11.01 -13.67
N ASN A 138 16.96 10.08 -13.62
CA ASN A 138 18.32 10.33 -14.07
C ASN A 138 18.57 9.88 -15.52
N ASN A 139 18.05 8.72 -15.91
CA ASN A 139 18.27 8.05 -17.20
C ASN A 139 16.95 7.52 -17.78
N PRO A 140 15.95 8.38 -18.07
CA PRO A 140 14.63 7.95 -18.53
C PRO A 140 14.67 7.11 -19.82
N GLU A 141 15.70 7.24 -20.65
CA GLU A 141 15.92 6.46 -21.87
C GLU A 141 16.21 4.97 -21.63
N ASP A 142 16.66 4.61 -20.42
CA ASP A 142 16.91 3.22 -20.01
C ASP A 142 15.60 2.47 -19.69
N ILE A 143 14.47 3.18 -19.63
CA ILE A 143 13.15 2.59 -19.41
C ILE A 143 12.43 2.48 -20.74
N HIS A 144 12.03 1.27 -21.08
CA HIS A 144 11.30 0.97 -22.31
C HIS A 144 9.89 0.51 -21.98
N THR A 145 8.91 1.14 -22.60
CA THR A 145 7.50 0.87 -22.35
C THR A 145 6.80 0.30 -23.59
N GLU A 146 5.88 -0.63 -23.37
CA GLU A 146 4.96 -1.15 -24.39
C GLU A 146 3.52 -1.09 -23.85
N PRO A 147 2.66 -0.22 -24.40
CA PRO A 147 1.25 -0.23 -24.07
C PRO A 147 0.60 -1.52 -24.56
N VAL A 148 -0.36 -2.04 -23.80
CA VAL A 148 -1.07 -3.28 -24.12
C VAL A 148 -2.53 -2.95 -24.42
N ASP A 149 -2.95 -3.33 -25.63
CA ASP A 149 -4.35 -3.19 -26.03
C ASP A 149 -5.23 -4.15 -25.19
N PRO A 150 -6.28 -3.65 -24.51
CA PRO A 150 -7.11 -4.50 -23.65
C PRO A 150 -7.87 -5.62 -24.37
N LEU A 151 -8.12 -5.49 -25.67
CA LEU A 151 -8.83 -6.49 -26.47
C LEU A 151 -7.87 -7.54 -27.04
N LEU A 152 -6.72 -7.10 -27.55
CA LEU A 152 -5.73 -7.99 -28.17
C LEU A 152 -4.81 -8.67 -27.14
N GLY A 153 -4.60 -8.02 -25.99
CA GLY A 153 -3.61 -8.42 -24.99
C GLY A 153 -2.17 -8.21 -25.46
N LEU A 154 -1.21 -8.68 -24.65
CA LEU A 154 0.21 -8.55 -24.94
C LEU A 154 0.62 -9.47 -26.09
N MET A 155 0.99 -8.88 -27.23
CA MET A 155 1.27 -9.64 -28.45
C MET A 155 2.73 -10.10 -28.53
N PRO A 156 3.01 -11.27 -29.15
CA PRO A 156 4.37 -11.80 -29.25
C PRO A 156 5.41 -10.87 -29.90
N PHE A 157 5.00 -9.93 -30.77
CA PHE A 157 5.94 -8.97 -31.35
C PHE A 157 6.40 -7.90 -30.36
N GLN A 158 5.57 -7.56 -29.38
CA GLN A 158 5.89 -6.60 -28.33
C GLN A 158 6.94 -7.20 -27.39
N THR A 159 6.73 -8.43 -26.95
CA THR A 159 7.71 -9.14 -26.10
C THR A 159 9.06 -9.31 -26.81
N ARG A 160 9.07 -9.66 -28.11
CA ARG A 160 10.32 -9.71 -28.90
C ARG A 160 11.02 -8.35 -28.99
N ARG A 161 10.27 -7.26 -29.07
CA ARG A 161 10.83 -5.89 -29.14
C ARG A 161 11.45 -5.50 -27.80
N LEU A 162 10.78 -5.77 -26.68
CA LEU A 162 11.30 -5.54 -25.33
C LEU A 162 12.54 -6.40 -25.04
N VAL A 163 12.52 -7.68 -25.39
CA VAL A 163 13.69 -8.57 -25.26
C VAL A 163 14.90 -8.05 -26.02
N ARG A 164 14.69 -7.49 -27.23
CA ARG A 164 15.78 -6.85 -27.99
C ARG A 164 16.30 -5.59 -27.28
N ARG A 165 15.40 -4.78 -26.72
CA ARG A 165 15.75 -3.58 -25.95
C ARG A 165 16.59 -3.92 -24.71
N LEU A 166 16.28 -5.03 -24.05
CA LEU A 166 17.06 -5.59 -22.94
C LEU A 166 18.42 -6.18 -23.36
N GLY A 167 18.76 -6.17 -24.66
CA GLY A 167 20.03 -6.69 -25.16
C GLY A 167 20.19 -8.21 -25.03
N LEU A 168 19.09 -8.94 -24.85
CA LEU A 168 19.15 -10.38 -24.60
C LEU A 168 19.45 -11.18 -25.87
N GLY A 169 20.42 -12.09 -25.75
CA GLY A 169 20.86 -12.95 -26.85
C GLY A 169 19.83 -14.03 -27.25
N PRO A 170 20.04 -14.71 -28.39
CA PRO A 170 19.08 -15.70 -28.92
C PRO A 170 18.78 -16.87 -27.98
N THR A 171 19.71 -17.25 -27.10
CA THR A 171 19.56 -18.37 -26.15
C THR A 171 18.49 -18.09 -25.09
N VAL A 172 18.47 -16.87 -24.56
CA VAL A 172 17.56 -16.41 -23.50
C VAL A 172 16.30 -15.72 -24.03
N ALA A 173 16.33 -15.18 -25.25
CA ALA A 173 15.27 -14.35 -25.81
C ALA A 173 13.87 -15.02 -25.78
N GLY A 174 13.81 -16.31 -26.11
CA GLY A 174 12.54 -17.05 -26.08
C GLY A 174 11.97 -17.23 -24.67
N SER A 175 12.84 -17.54 -23.70
CA SER A 175 12.45 -17.69 -22.30
C SER A 175 12.02 -16.36 -21.68
N ALA A 176 12.76 -15.29 -21.95
CA ALA A 176 12.40 -13.94 -21.48
C ALA A 176 11.04 -13.51 -22.04
N ALA A 177 10.78 -13.70 -23.35
CA ALA A 177 9.50 -13.36 -23.96
C ALA A 177 8.32 -14.15 -23.33
N LYS A 178 8.53 -15.42 -22.97
CA LYS A 178 7.52 -16.23 -22.25
C LYS A 178 7.26 -15.68 -20.86
N VAL A 179 8.29 -15.31 -20.11
CA VAL A 179 8.14 -14.70 -18.78
C VAL A 179 7.38 -13.38 -18.86
N LEU A 180 7.71 -12.49 -19.81
CA LEU A 180 6.97 -11.24 -20.01
C LEU A 180 5.49 -11.49 -20.33
N THR A 181 5.19 -12.52 -21.13
CA THR A 181 3.81 -12.91 -21.46
C THR A 181 3.07 -13.44 -20.22
N ALA A 182 3.73 -14.28 -19.43
CA ALA A 182 3.16 -14.83 -18.20
C ALA A 182 2.94 -13.76 -17.13
N LEU A 183 3.85 -12.79 -16.99
CA LEU A 183 3.66 -11.64 -16.08
C LEU A 183 2.44 -10.80 -16.47
N HIS A 184 2.19 -10.62 -17.77
CA HIS A 184 0.96 -9.99 -18.25
C HIS A 184 -0.29 -10.82 -17.91
N GLN A 185 -0.23 -12.15 -18.04
CA GLN A 185 -1.34 -13.02 -17.62
C GLN A 185 -1.61 -12.90 -16.12
N VAL A 186 -0.55 -12.92 -15.29
CA VAL A 186 -0.67 -12.66 -13.85
C VAL A 186 -1.37 -11.32 -13.59
N PHE A 187 -0.92 -10.26 -14.27
CA PHE A 187 -1.47 -8.92 -14.09
C PHE A 187 -2.98 -8.87 -14.38
N VAL A 188 -3.43 -9.45 -15.50
CA VAL A 188 -4.83 -9.39 -15.94
C VAL A 188 -5.72 -10.37 -15.18
N GLU A 189 -5.29 -11.62 -15.01
CA GLU A 189 -6.14 -12.68 -14.44
C GLU A 189 -6.33 -12.55 -12.93
N ASN A 190 -5.47 -11.81 -12.24
CA ASN A 190 -5.55 -11.58 -10.79
C ASN A 190 -5.97 -10.14 -10.43
N ASP A 191 -6.37 -9.32 -11.41
CA ASP A 191 -6.69 -7.90 -11.24
C ASP A 191 -5.61 -7.13 -10.47
N CYS A 192 -4.38 -7.24 -10.95
CA CYS A 192 -3.28 -6.48 -10.37
C CYS A 192 -3.34 -5.01 -10.79
N SER A 193 -3.03 -4.11 -9.86
CA SER A 193 -2.70 -2.72 -10.14
C SER A 193 -1.20 -2.52 -10.41
N LEU A 194 -0.37 -3.43 -9.89
CA LEU A 194 1.07 -3.50 -10.13
C LEU A 194 1.55 -4.96 -10.10
N VAL A 195 2.38 -5.34 -11.06
CA VAL A 195 3.26 -6.51 -10.97
C VAL A 195 4.67 -6.03 -11.25
N GLU A 196 5.61 -6.24 -10.35
CA GLU A 196 7.00 -5.81 -10.49
C GLU A 196 7.95 -6.97 -10.15
N VAL A 197 8.99 -7.11 -10.98
CA VAL A 197 10.08 -8.08 -10.82
C VAL A 197 11.39 -7.31 -10.84
N ASN A 198 11.99 -7.14 -9.67
CA ASN A 198 13.21 -6.34 -9.53
C ASN A 198 14.20 -6.98 -8.52
N PRO A 199 15.17 -7.80 -8.97
CA PRO A 199 15.50 -8.05 -10.37
C PRO A 199 14.80 -9.27 -10.99
N LEU A 200 14.53 -9.17 -12.29
CA LEU A 200 14.42 -10.33 -13.17
C LEU A 200 15.84 -10.70 -13.63
N ILE A 201 16.34 -11.86 -13.25
CA ILE A 201 17.72 -12.25 -13.53
C ILE A 201 17.84 -13.17 -14.74
N VAL A 202 18.99 -13.06 -15.40
CA VAL A 202 19.53 -14.13 -16.25
C VAL A 202 20.61 -14.84 -15.46
N THR A 203 20.52 -16.16 -15.36
CA THR A 203 21.51 -16.95 -14.64
C THR A 203 22.73 -17.30 -15.51
N GLY A 204 23.82 -17.78 -14.89
CA GLY A 204 25.00 -18.27 -15.61
C GLY A 204 24.70 -19.41 -16.59
N ASP A 205 23.66 -20.20 -16.33
CA ASP A 205 23.13 -21.25 -17.20
C ASP A 205 21.99 -20.79 -18.14
N ASP A 206 21.91 -19.47 -18.40
CA ASP A 206 21.00 -18.85 -19.37
C ASP A 206 19.49 -19.12 -19.06
N ARG A 207 19.13 -19.29 -17.78
CA ARG A 207 17.71 -19.30 -17.34
C ARG A 207 17.26 -17.89 -16.98
N VAL A 208 15.98 -17.62 -17.19
CA VAL A 208 15.33 -16.36 -16.80
C VAL A 208 14.50 -16.62 -15.55
N VAL A 209 14.81 -15.94 -14.45
CA VAL A 209 14.24 -16.20 -13.12
C VAL A 209 13.81 -14.90 -12.46
N ALA A 210 12.60 -14.87 -11.89
CA ALA A 210 12.12 -13.77 -11.07
C ALA A 210 12.72 -13.89 -9.66
N LEU A 211 13.81 -13.15 -9.40
CA LEU A 211 14.56 -13.23 -8.14
C LEU A 211 13.84 -12.50 -7.01
N ASP A 212 13.13 -11.42 -7.32
CA ASP A 212 12.23 -10.72 -6.41
C ASP A 212 10.87 -10.51 -7.10
N ALA A 213 9.82 -10.34 -6.30
CA ALA A 213 8.46 -10.21 -6.79
C ALA A 213 7.65 -9.29 -5.89
N LYS A 214 6.98 -8.31 -6.51
CA LYS A 214 6.01 -7.44 -5.85
C LYS A 214 4.71 -7.43 -6.65
N ILE A 215 3.60 -7.66 -5.98
CA ILE A 215 2.27 -7.60 -6.57
C ILE A 215 1.38 -6.71 -5.70
N ASN A 216 0.76 -5.72 -6.33
CA ASN A 216 -0.36 -4.99 -5.75
C ASN A 216 -1.63 -5.40 -6.51
N LEU A 217 -2.64 -5.80 -5.76
CA LEU A 217 -3.96 -6.19 -6.24
C LEU A 217 -4.93 -4.99 -6.13
N ASP A 218 -5.86 -4.89 -7.06
CA ASP A 218 -6.92 -3.90 -7.03
C ASP A 218 -7.98 -4.26 -5.96
N ASP A 219 -8.11 -3.41 -4.95
CA ASP A 219 -9.04 -3.62 -3.83
C ASP A 219 -10.49 -3.76 -4.31
N ASP A 220 -10.87 -3.01 -5.35
CA ASP A 220 -12.23 -3.04 -5.92
C ASP A 220 -12.56 -4.35 -6.63
N ALA A 221 -11.55 -5.16 -6.98
CA ALA A 221 -11.72 -6.45 -7.65
C ALA A 221 -11.76 -7.63 -6.67
N MET A 222 -11.51 -7.42 -5.38
CA MET A 222 -11.30 -8.52 -4.43
C MET A 222 -12.54 -9.39 -4.20
N PHE A 223 -13.74 -8.87 -4.44
CA PHE A 223 -15.00 -9.63 -4.34
C PHE A 223 -15.04 -10.86 -5.27
N ARG A 224 -14.26 -10.86 -6.37
CA ARG A 224 -14.15 -11.99 -7.31
C ARG A 224 -12.87 -12.81 -7.15
N HIS A 225 -12.03 -12.50 -6.16
CA HIS A 225 -10.76 -13.18 -5.88
C HIS A 225 -10.66 -13.73 -4.44
N PRO A 226 -11.60 -14.58 -3.98
CA PRO A 226 -11.58 -15.10 -2.61
C PRO A 226 -10.30 -15.90 -2.30
N GLY A 227 -9.69 -16.52 -3.31
CA GLY A 227 -8.42 -17.24 -3.18
C GLY A 227 -7.18 -16.36 -3.00
N LEU A 228 -7.28 -15.05 -3.27
CA LEU A 228 -6.21 -14.08 -3.01
C LEU A 228 -6.44 -13.30 -1.72
N MET A 229 -7.68 -13.18 -1.26
CA MET A 229 -8.01 -12.52 0.02
C MET A 229 -7.35 -13.18 1.23
N VAL A 230 -7.05 -14.48 1.16
CA VAL A 230 -6.30 -15.20 2.19
C VAL A 230 -4.87 -14.70 2.37
N TYR A 231 -4.36 -13.91 1.41
CA TYR A 231 -3.03 -13.32 1.48
C TYR A 231 -2.98 -11.99 2.23
N ARG A 232 -4.13 -11.36 2.53
CA ARG A 232 -4.18 -10.10 3.30
C ARG A 232 -3.46 -10.27 4.63
N ASP A 233 -2.50 -9.40 4.89
CA ASP A 233 -1.76 -9.36 6.15
C ASP A 233 -2.00 -8.01 6.83
N VAL A 234 -2.95 -8.00 7.77
CA VAL A 234 -3.33 -6.81 8.53
C VAL A 234 -2.21 -6.25 9.40
N ASN A 235 -1.19 -7.06 9.72
CA ASN A 235 -0.05 -6.60 10.52
C ASN A 235 0.88 -5.70 9.70
N GLN A 236 0.71 -5.64 8.39
CA GLN A 236 1.44 -4.75 7.48
C GLN A 236 0.66 -3.47 7.15
N GLU A 237 -0.55 -3.32 7.68
CA GLU A 237 -1.42 -2.15 7.49
C GLU A 237 -1.34 -1.24 8.73
N ASP A 238 -1.64 0.05 8.56
CA ASP A 238 -1.86 0.91 9.72
C ASP A 238 -3.11 0.42 10.49
N PRO A 239 -3.06 0.27 11.82
CA PRO A 239 -4.19 -0.28 12.58
C PRO A 239 -5.50 0.52 12.45
N LEU A 240 -5.41 1.84 12.29
CA LEU A 240 -6.58 2.71 12.11
C LEU A 240 -7.14 2.59 10.69
N GLU A 241 -6.27 2.49 9.69
CA GLU A 241 -6.67 2.21 8.30
C GLU A 241 -7.35 0.84 8.18
N ALA A 242 -6.77 -0.20 8.80
CA ALA A 242 -7.34 -1.55 8.80
C ALA A 242 -8.73 -1.57 9.46
N GLN A 243 -8.89 -0.91 10.62
CA GLN A 243 -10.17 -0.77 11.30
C GLN A 243 -11.22 -0.02 10.45
N ALA A 244 -10.80 1.03 9.75
CA ALA A 244 -11.66 1.80 8.86
C ALA A 244 -12.11 0.98 7.64
N ALA A 245 -11.18 0.23 7.03
CA ALA A 245 -11.45 -0.62 5.88
C ALA A 245 -12.50 -1.70 6.18
N ASP A 246 -12.45 -2.32 7.37
CA ASP A 246 -13.44 -3.31 7.80
C ASP A 246 -14.87 -2.72 7.97
N LEU A 247 -14.97 -1.40 8.05
CA LEU A 247 -16.22 -0.64 8.13
C LEU A 247 -16.60 0.06 6.82
N ASP A 248 -15.86 -0.20 5.73
CA ASP A 248 -16.03 0.47 4.44
C ASP A 248 -15.91 2.00 4.57
N ILE A 249 -14.92 2.45 5.35
CA ILE A 249 -14.58 3.87 5.54
C ILE A 249 -13.22 4.10 4.87
N ALA A 250 -13.15 5.05 3.94
CA ALA A 250 -11.87 5.45 3.37
C ALA A 250 -11.13 6.32 4.38
N TYR A 251 -10.03 5.81 4.93
CA TYR A 251 -9.21 6.47 5.94
C TYR A 251 -7.74 6.37 5.54
N VAL A 252 -6.97 7.44 5.74
CA VAL A 252 -5.51 7.43 5.64
C VAL A 252 -4.95 8.14 6.86
N ASN A 253 -4.03 7.51 7.58
CA ASN A 253 -3.39 8.10 8.74
C ASN A 253 -2.32 9.12 8.29
N LEU A 254 -2.28 10.29 8.92
CA LEU A 254 -1.33 11.36 8.61
C LEU A 254 -0.64 11.86 9.88
N ASP A 255 0.48 12.55 9.75
CA ASP A 255 1.25 13.06 10.89
C ASP A 255 0.80 14.47 11.29
N GLY A 256 -0.39 14.57 11.89
CA GLY A 256 -0.96 15.84 12.32
C GLY A 256 -1.82 15.76 13.57
N ASP A 257 -2.37 16.90 13.98
CA ASP A 257 -3.12 17.09 15.22
C ASP A 257 -4.62 17.37 15.00
N VAL A 258 -5.03 17.59 13.76
CA VAL A 258 -6.42 17.89 13.38
C VAL A 258 -7.10 16.69 12.75
N GLY A 259 -7.96 16.04 13.50
CA GLY A 259 -8.81 14.98 12.97
C GLY A 259 -9.82 15.54 11.97
N CYS A 260 -9.91 15.00 10.76
CA CYS A 260 -10.83 15.49 9.73
C CYS A 260 -11.95 14.48 9.48
N LEU A 261 -13.22 14.89 9.65
CA LEU A 261 -14.41 14.10 9.31
C LEU A 261 -15.15 14.76 8.15
N VAL A 262 -15.23 14.07 7.02
CA VAL A 262 -15.78 14.61 5.77
C VAL A 262 -16.62 13.56 5.03
N ASN A 263 -17.55 14.02 4.19
CA ASN A 263 -18.28 13.18 3.25
C ASN A 263 -17.93 13.57 1.79
N GLY A 264 -17.29 12.65 1.08
CA GLY A 264 -16.80 12.79 -0.28
C GLY A 264 -15.29 13.08 -0.36
N ALA A 265 -14.54 12.22 -1.05
CA ALA A 265 -13.08 12.30 -1.19
C ALA A 265 -12.54 13.66 -1.66
N GLY A 266 -13.22 14.32 -2.61
CA GLY A 266 -12.81 15.65 -3.09
C GLY A 266 -12.92 16.73 -2.02
N LEU A 267 -13.99 16.69 -1.21
CA LEU A 267 -14.16 17.60 -0.08
C LEU A 267 -13.19 17.27 1.05
N ALA A 268 -12.89 15.98 1.26
CA ALA A 268 -11.93 15.53 2.25
C ALA A 268 -10.55 16.12 1.95
N MET A 269 -10.04 15.98 0.72
CA MET A 269 -8.77 16.60 0.30
C MET A 269 -8.78 18.13 0.46
N ALA A 270 -9.85 18.81 0.04
CA ALA A 270 -9.97 20.26 0.24
C ALA A 270 -9.98 20.67 1.72
N THR A 271 -10.47 19.80 2.60
CA THR A 271 -10.47 20.05 4.06
C THR A 271 -9.07 19.91 4.64
N LEU A 272 -8.26 18.97 4.14
CA LEU A 272 -6.84 18.87 4.49
C LEU A 272 -6.10 20.15 4.07
N ASP A 273 -6.31 20.61 2.84
CA ASP A 273 -5.70 21.85 2.33
C ASP A 273 -6.10 23.07 3.17
N VAL A 274 -7.37 23.18 3.56
CA VAL A 274 -7.87 24.25 4.44
C VAL A 274 -7.22 24.18 5.82
N THR A 275 -7.01 22.97 6.36
CA THR A 275 -6.32 22.74 7.63
C THR A 275 -4.86 23.18 7.55
N THR A 276 -4.16 22.78 6.49
CA THR A 276 -2.77 23.19 6.25
C THR A 276 -2.64 24.69 5.99
N ALA A 277 -3.55 25.28 5.21
CA ALA A 277 -3.60 26.73 5.01
C ALA A 277 -3.92 27.50 6.30
N ALA A 278 -4.55 26.84 7.28
CA ALA A 278 -4.74 27.38 8.61
C ALA A 278 -3.46 27.35 9.48
N GLY A 279 -2.37 26.73 9.02
CA GLY A 279 -1.15 26.53 9.80
C GLY A 279 -1.25 25.37 10.80
N ALA A 280 -2.22 24.47 10.60
CA ALA A 280 -2.40 23.25 11.39
C ALA A 280 -2.05 22.02 10.55
N ALA A 281 -1.86 20.86 11.19
CA ALA A 281 -1.52 19.63 10.49
C ALA A 281 -2.73 18.66 10.50
N PRO A 282 -3.26 18.23 9.34
CA PRO A 282 -4.29 17.21 9.33
C PRO A 282 -3.74 15.88 9.86
N ALA A 283 -4.44 15.26 10.79
CA ALA A 283 -4.10 13.98 11.39
C ALA A 283 -4.55 12.79 10.54
N ASN A 284 -5.53 13.00 9.66
CA ASN A 284 -6.06 11.94 8.81
C ASN A 284 -6.77 12.49 7.58
N PHE A 285 -6.83 11.69 6.53
CA PHE A 285 -7.91 11.73 5.55
C PHE A 285 -9.03 10.82 6.03
N LEU A 286 -10.30 11.25 5.94
CA LEU A 286 -11.44 10.36 6.14
C LEU A 286 -12.63 10.80 5.29
N ASP A 287 -13.13 9.87 4.46
CA ASP A 287 -14.42 9.96 3.78
C ASP A 287 -15.38 8.91 4.33
N VAL A 288 -16.42 9.37 5.05
CA VAL A 288 -17.43 8.49 5.67
C VAL A 288 -18.47 7.99 4.66
N GLY A 289 -18.48 8.55 3.45
CA GLY A 289 -19.42 8.24 2.39
C GLY A 289 -20.75 9.00 2.50
N GLY A 290 -21.46 9.10 1.38
CA GLY A 290 -22.72 9.83 1.30
C GLY A 290 -23.91 9.12 1.95
N GLY A 291 -23.89 7.80 2.09
CA GLY A 291 -25.02 7.01 2.62
C GLY A 291 -24.86 6.56 4.08
N ALA A 292 -24.05 7.25 4.87
CA ALA A 292 -23.69 6.80 6.22
C ALA A 292 -24.86 6.88 7.21
N THR A 293 -24.96 5.88 8.10
CA THR A 293 -25.86 5.89 9.26
C THR A 293 -25.21 6.58 10.47
N PRO A 294 -25.96 6.97 11.52
CA PRO A 294 -25.37 7.49 12.74
C PRO A 294 -24.29 6.58 13.34
N GLU A 295 -24.45 5.27 13.24
CA GLU A 295 -23.48 4.28 13.74
C GLU A 295 -22.20 4.27 12.89
N LYS A 296 -22.30 4.36 11.56
CA LYS A 296 -21.12 4.45 10.68
C LYS A 296 -20.36 5.75 10.93
N VAL A 297 -21.06 6.87 11.08
CA VAL A 297 -20.46 8.16 11.47
C VAL A 297 -19.82 8.07 12.86
N SER A 298 -20.48 7.42 13.81
CA SER A 298 -19.94 7.23 15.15
C SER A 298 -18.63 6.44 15.14
N SER A 299 -18.59 5.32 14.40
CA SER A 299 -17.38 4.53 14.25
C SER A 299 -16.25 5.32 13.58
N ALA A 300 -16.55 6.11 12.54
CA ALA A 300 -15.57 6.99 11.91
C ALA A 300 -14.97 7.99 12.90
N VAL A 301 -15.81 8.63 13.71
CA VAL A 301 -15.36 9.58 14.74
C VAL A 301 -14.55 8.88 15.83
N LYS A 302 -14.92 7.65 16.24
CA LYS A 302 -14.13 6.87 17.21
C LYS A 302 -12.73 6.56 16.71
N ILE A 303 -12.57 6.25 15.42
CA ILE A 303 -11.25 6.02 14.80
C ILE A 303 -10.41 7.28 14.94
N ILE A 304 -10.94 8.45 14.55
CA ILE A 304 -10.26 9.74 14.70
C ILE A 304 -9.87 9.99 16.18
N LEU A 305 -10.81 9.81 17.11
CA LEU A 305 -10.59 10.10 18.53
C LEU A 305 -9.67 9.09 19.23
N SER A 306 -9.44 7.92 18.64
CA SER A 306 -8.52 6.91 19.17
C SER A 306 -7.05 7.25 18.89
N ASP A 307 -6.80 8.13 17.91
CA ASP A 307 -5.45 8.61 17.62
C ASP A 307 -5.00 9.63 18.67
N ALA A 308 -3.95 9.27 19.42
CA ALA A 308 -3.39 10.09 20.48
C ALA A 308 -2.79 11.42 20.00
N LYS A 309 -2.50 11.55 18.69
CA LYS A 309 -2.02 12.80 18.07
C LYS A 309 -3.14 13.85 17.98
N VAL A 310 -4.39 13.43 17.88
CA VAL A 310 -5.53 14.33 17.65
C VAL A 310 -5.80 15.21 18.87
N ARG A 311 -5.83 16.52 18.63
CA ARG A 311 -6.10 17.57 19.64
C ARG A 311 -7.35 18.40 19.34
N ARG A 312 -7.81 18.40 18.10
CA ARG A 312 -9.03 19.06 17.63
C ARG A 312 -9.58 18.30 16.43
N VAL A 313 -10.89 18.41 16.21
CA VAL A 313 -11.55 17.75 15.08
C VAL A 313 -12.25 18.78 14.21
N LEU A 314 -11.96 18.75 12.91
CA LEU A 314 -12.65 19.51 11.88
C LEU A 314 -13.71 18.62 11.20
N VAL A 315 -14.96 18.91 11.47
CA VAL A 315 -16.12 18.32 10.78
C VAL A 315 -16.50 19.23 9.63
N ASN A 316 -16.39 18.74 8.40
CA ASN A 316 -16.79 19.47 7.20
C ASN A 316 -17.76 18.62 6.39
N ILE A 317 -19.06 18.83 6.60
CA ILE A 317 -20.12 18.04 5.97
C ILE A 317 -20.90 18.91 4.99
N PHE A 318 -20.95 18.45 3.74
CA PHE A 318 -21.90 18.96 2.76
C PHE A 318 -23.07 17.99 2.67
N GLY A 319 -24.16 18.36 3.34
CA GLY A 319 -25.38 17.61 3.47
C GLY A 319 -26.11 17.43 2.14
N GLY A 320 -25.93 16.26 1.54
CA GLY A 320 -26.65 15.82 0.35
C GLY A 320 -27.47 14.57 0.70
N ILE A 321 -26.92 13.40 0.35
CA ILE A 321 -27.45 12.10 0.78
C ILE A 321 -27.28 11.93 2.29
N LEU A 322 -26.09 12.24 2.82
CA LEU A 322 -25.84 12.27 4.25
C LEU A 322 -26.42 13.57 4.79
N ARG A 323 -27.47 13.49 5.60
CA ARG A 323 -28.10 14.67 6.21
C ARG A 323 -27.29 15.15 7.42
N CYS A 324 -27.31 16.45 7.69
CA CYS A 324 -26.53 17.04 8.77
C CYS A 324 -27.00 16.60 10.18
N ASP A 325 -28.28 16.27 10.34
CA ASP A 325 -28.80 15.71 11.60
C ASP A 325 -28.28 14.30 11.87
N ILE A 326 -28.27 13.41 10.85
CA ILE A 326 -27.66 12.08 10.95
C ILE A 326 -26.18 12.15 11.29
N ALA A 327 -25.44 13.07 10.66
CA ALA A 327 -24.04 13.31 10.99
C ALA A 327 -23.88 13.82 12.44
N GLY A 328 -24.71 14.78 12.86
CA GLY A 328 -24.74 15.31 14.22
C GLY A 328 -24.99 14.24 15.27
N GLU A 329 -25.99 13.36 15.06
CA GLU A 329 -26.31 12.23 15.94
C GLU A 329 -25.12 11.27 16.09
N GLY A 330 -24.48 10.90 14.98
CA GLY A 330 -23.32 10.01 15.00
C GLY A 330 -22.11 10.61 15.74
N ILE A 331 -21.85 11.90 15.55
CA ILE A 331 -20.78 12.62 16.27
C ILE A 331 -21.06 12.61 17.78
N VAL A 332 -22.27 13.01 18.20
CA VAL A 332 -22.64 13.03 19.62
C VAL A 332 -22.55 11.63 20.24
N LEU A 333 -22.99 10.60 19.50
CA LEU A 333 -22.90 9.21 19.94
C LEU A 333 -21.44 8.79 20.19
N ALA A 334 -20.54 9.07 19.25
CA ALA A 334 -19.12 8.74 19.41
C ALA A 334 -18.48 9.42 20.62
N TYR A 335 -18.75 10.71 20.81
CA TYR A 335 -18.22 11.46 21.94
C TYR A 335 -18.76 10.95 23.28
N LYS A 336 -20.05 10.58 23.33
CA LYS A 336 -20.65 9.99 24.53
C LYS A 336 -20.03 8.63 24.88
N GLU A 337 -19.77 7.79 23.90
CA GLU A 337 -19.24 6.44 24.11
C GLU A 337 -17.75 6.42 24.43
N THR A 338 -16.99 7.37 23.87
CA THR A 338 -15.55 7.51 24.16
C THR A 338 -15.28 8.34 25.42
N GLY A 339 -16.24 9.18 25.83
CA GLY A 339 -16.03 10.17 26.89
C GLY A 339 -15.04 11.29 26.50
N SER A 340 -14.77 11.46 25.22
CA SER A 340 -13.83 12.47 24.72
C SER A 340 -14.34 13.89 24.94
N THR A 341 -13.42 14.83 25.11
CA THR A 341 -13.69 16.27 25.24
C THR A 341 -12.93 17.10 24.21
N ILE A 342 -12.34 16.44 23.20
CA ILE A 342 -11.58 17.09 22.12
C ILE A 342 -12.48 18.09 21.38
N PRO A 343 -12.08 19.36 21.22
CA PRO A 343 -12.90 20.39 20.59
C PRO A 343 -13.20 20.13 19.12
N LEU A 344 -14.40 20.55 18.72
CA LEU A 344 -14.96 20.40 17.38
C LEU A 344 -15.07 21.76 16.68
N VAL A 345 -14.52 21.87 15.48
CA VAL A 345 -14.91 22.90 14.51
C VAL A 345 -15.86 22.25 13.52
N VAL A 346 -17.07 22.77 13.40
CA VAL A 346 -18.14 22.16 12.61
C VAL A 346 -18.61 23.12 11.53
N ARG A 347 -18.41 22.70 10.28
CA ARG A 347 -19.00 23.34 9.12
C ARG A 347 -19.96 22.35 8.46
N MET A 348 -21.25 22.69 8.52
CA MET A 348 -22.35 21.92 7.95
C MET A 348 -23.13 22.79 6.97
N LEU A 349 -23.33 22.29 5.75
CA LEU A 349 -24.17 22.91 4.73
C LEU A 349 -25.16 21.89 4.15
N GLY A 350 -26.24 22.34 3.49
CA GLY A 350 -27.16 21.43 2.79
C GLY A 350 -28.38 20.98 3.61
N THR A 351 -28.75 19.70 3.50
CA THR A 351 -29.99 19.16 4.09
C THR A 351 -29.91 19.06 5.63
N ASN A 352 -30.92 19.59 6.31
CA ASN A 352 -31.10 19.56 7.78
C ASN A 352 -29.96 20.18 8.59
N VAL A 353 -29.35 21.25 8.08
CA VAL A 353 -28.27 21.96 8.76
C VAL A 353 -28.72 22.54 10.11
N ALA A 354 -29.93 23.08 10.18
CA ALA A 354 -30.44 23.68 11.41
C ALA A 354 -30.54 22.63 12.53
N GLU A 355 -31.12 21.47 12.20
CA GLU A 355 -31.28 20.33 13.10
C GLU A 355 -29.92 19.75 13.50
N GLY A 356 -28.98 19.59 12.56
CA GLY A 356 -27.63 19.12 12.88
C GLY A 356 -26.86 20.06 13.82
N LYS A 357 -26.96 21.39 13.60
CA LYS A 357 -26.39 22.39 14.50
C LYS A 357 -27.08 22.39 15.87
N GLU A 358 -28.39 22.19 15.93
CA GLU A 358 -29.14 22.09 17.19
C GLU A 358 -28.72 20.86 18.01
N ILE A 359 -28.63 19.68 17.38
CA ILE A 359 -28.17 18.43 18.01
C ILE A 359 -26.79 18.61 18.63
N LEU A 360 -25.85 19.18 17.88
CA LEU A 360 -24.49 19.43 18.36
C LEU A 360 -24.46 20.52 19.45
N GLY A 361 -25.23 21.59 19.31
CA GLY A 361 -25.31 22.66 20.31
C GLY A 361 -25.90 22.20 21.65
N ALA A 362 -26.88 21.29 21.62
CA ALA A 362 -27.51 20.73 22.81
C ALA A 362 -26.67 19.63 23.51
N SER A 363 -25.60 19.15 22.86
CA SER A 363 -24.81 18.01 23.33
C SER A 363 -23.90 18.31 24.53
N GLY A 364 -23.61 19.58 24.80
CA GLY A 364 -22.62 19.99 25.80
C GLY A 364 -21.15 19.84 25.34
N LEU A 365 -20.92 19.45 24.09
CA LEU A 365 -19.58 19.37 23.50
C LEU A 365 -19.00 20.77 23.21
N PRO A 366 -17.66 20.92 23.26
CA PRO A 366 -17.00 22.15 22.86
C PRO A 366 -17.02 22.30 21.33
N VAL A 367 -18.10 22.89 20.81
CA VAL A 367 -18.34 23.07 19.37
C VAL A 367 -18.22 24.54 18.95
N VAL A 368 -17.43 24.79 17.91
CA VAL A 368 -17.37 26.06 17.19
C VAL A 368 -17.97 25.85 15.80
N PHE A 369 -19.07 26.54 15.50
CA PHE A 369 -19.70 26.47 14.18
C PHE A 369 -19.06 27.47 13.21
N ALA A 370 -18.86 27.04 11.97
CA ALA A 370 -18.41 27.85 10.85
C ALA A 370 -19.36 27.69 9.65
N ASP A 371 -19.62 28.77 8.93
CA ASP A 371 -20.46 28.76 7.74
C ASP A 371 -19.62 28.67 6.45
N THR A 372 -18.40 29.17 6.49
CA THR A 372 -17.44 29.12 5.37
C THR A 372 -16.19 28.29 5.71
N LEU A 373 -15.48 27.84 4.67
CA LEU A 373 -14.18 27.17 4.87
C LEU A 373 -13.14 28.12 5.48
N THR A 374 -13.21 29.41 5.17
CA THR A 374 -12.34 30.43 5.76
C THR A 374 -12.60 30.58 7.25
N GLU A 375 -13.87 30.65 7.66
CA GLU A 375 -14.23 30.66 9.08
C GLU A 375 -13.81 29.37 9.79
N ALA A 376 -13.93 28.22 9.14
CA ALA A 376 -13.46 26.96 9.71
C ALA A 376 -11.93 26.98 9.93
N ALA A 377 -11.16 27.46 8.95
CA ALA A 377 -9.71 27.65 9.09
C ALA A 377 -9.35 28.62 10.23
N ASP A 378 -10.05 29.74 10.34
CA ASP A 378 -9.80 30.73 11.38
C ASP A 378 -10.19 30.21 12.77
N ALA A 379 -11.28 29.43 12.88
CA ALA A 379 -11.67 28.74 14.10
C ALA A 379 -10.61 27.71 14.53
N ILE A 380 -10.07 26.94 13.57
CA ILE A 380 -8.97 26.01 13.84
C ILE A 380 -7.78 26.78 14.41
N LYS A 381 -7.33 27.89 13.79
CA LYS A 381 -6.23 28.73 14.32
C LYS A 381 -6.46 29.21 15.74
N GLN A 382 -7.68 29.63 16.06
CA GLN A 382 -8.02 30.18 17.37
C GLN A 382 -8.02 29.10 18.47
N LEU A 383 -8.30 27.85 18.10
CA LEU A 383 -8.20 26.69 18.96
C LEU A 383 -6.77 26.15 19.07
N ASN A 384 -5.73 26.96 18.85
CA ASN A 384 -4.35 26.55 19.08
C ASN A 384 -4.16 26.18 20.56
N ILE A 385 -4.00 24.89 20.81
CA ILE A 385 -3.75 24.26 22.13
C ILE A 385 -2.26 24.07 22.32
#